data_AF-A0A954KYK4-F1
#
_entry.id   AF-A0A954KYK4-F1
#
_cell.length_a   1.000
_cell.length_b   1.000
_cell.length_c   1.000
_cell.angle_alpha   90.00
_cell.angle_beta   90.00
_cell.angle_gamma   90.00
#
_symmetry.space_group_name_H-M   'P 1'
#
loop_
_entity.id
_entity.type
_entity.pdbx_description
1 polymer ?
#
loop_
_entity_poly.entity_id
_entity_poly.type
_entity_poly.pdbx_seq_one_letter_code
_entity_poly.pdbx_strand_id
1 'polypeptide(L)'
;HIMANHELQALEVMAMILLAFPEAPAEFRSGMVPIMFDEQRHTKMHAHRAADLGVPFGELPVNCYIWNKAQDYDSVLAYVAGLPMVFEGANLDHSLEFEQHFLAAGDPRSAAIMQAIHNDEIEHVEFGVRWLKQLKDPQLTDFEAFEQALKWPIRPSMARGGVFQAEARIAAGLSPEFVETLRSWQDPHETGRNHD
;
A
#
# COMPACT_ATOMS: atom_id res chain seq x y z
N HIS A 1 7.80 -14.04 8.51
CA HIS A 1 6.43 -14.25 9.02
C HIS A 1 5.56 -13.02 8.85
N ILE A 2 5.84 -11.89 9.52
CA ILE A 2 4.97 -10.70 9.49
C ILE A 2 4.76 -10.14 8.07
N MET A 3 5.80 -10.12 7.24
CA MET A 3 5.69 -9.69 5.83
C MET A 3 4.69 -10.56 5.05
N ALA A 4 4.76 -11.90 5.18
CA ALA A 4 3.76 -12.78 4.55
C ALA A 4 2.31 -12.52 5.03
N ASN A 5 2.12 -12.12 6.29
CA ASN A 5 0.80 -11.76 6.81
C ASN A 5 0.33 -10.39 6.29
N HIS A 6 1.24 -9.46 5.98
CA HIS A 6 0.91 -8.19 5.34
C HIS A 6 0.33 -8.43 3.93
N GLU A 7 1.06 -9.16 3.08
CA GLU A 7 0.62 -9.46 1.70
C GLU A 7 -0.69 -10.26 1.67
N LEU A 8 -0.83 -11.22 2.60
CA LEU A 8 -2.06 -12.00 2.70
C LEU A 8 -3.25 -11.12 3.06
N GLN A 9 -3.07 -10.12 3.93
CA GLN A 9 -4.15 -9.19 4.26
C GLN A 9 -4.52 -8.29 3.07
N ALA A 10 -3.55 -7.83 2.29
CA ALA A 10 -3.82 -7.06 1.07
C ALA A 10 -4.68 -7.89 0.10
N LEU A 11 -4.26 -9.13 -0.19
CA LEU A 11 -5.02 -10.08 -1.00
C LEU A 11 -6.45 -10.32 -0.49
N GLU A 12 -6.58 -10.59 0.80
CA GLU A 12 -7.87 -10.90 1.43
C GLU A 12 -8.82 -9.69 1.39
N VAL A 13 -8.30 -8.49 1.65
CA VAL A 13 -9.06 -7.25 1.53
C VAL A 13 -9.48 -7.00 0.08
N MET A 14 -8.60 -7.23 -0.90
CA MET A 14 -8.97 -7.14 -2.32
C MET A 14 -10.14 -8.08 -2.65
N ALA A 15 -10.11 -9.32 -2.16
CA ALA A 15 -11.20 -10.27 -2.34
C ALA A 15 -12.50 -9.78 -1.68
N MET A 16 -12.43 -9.22 -0.48
CA MET A 16 -13.56 -8.62 0.22
C MET A 16 -14.15 -7.44 -0.57
N ILE A 17 -13.32 -6.57 -1.12
CA ILE A 17 -13.72 -5.39 -1.90
C ILE A 17 -14.53 -5.77 -3.15
N LEU A 18 -14.14 -6.86 -3.83
CA LEU A 18 -14.91 -7.39 -4.96
C LEU A 18 -16.34 -7.81 -4.57
N LEU A 19 -16.53 -8.26 -3.33
CA LEU A 19 -17.83 -8.64 -2.79
C LEU A 19 -18.61 -7.45 -2.20
N ALA A 20 -17.91 -6.52 -1.55
CA ALA A 20 -18.51 -5.35 -0.92
C ALA A 20 -19.02 -4.33 -1.95
N PHE A 21 -18.35 -4.22 -3.10
CA PHE A 21 -18.69 -3.29 -4.16
C PHE A 21 -18.97 -4.01 -5.49
N PRO A 22 -20.05 -4.83 -5.57
CA PRO A 22 -20.36 -5.59 -6.79
C PRO A 22 -20.70 -4.67 -7.98
N GLU A 23 -21.20 -3.47 -7.70
CA GLU A 23 -21.54 -2.43 -8.67
C GLU A 23 -20.33 -1.60 -9.13
N ALA A 24 -19.13 -1.83 -8.57
CA ALA A 24 -17.92 -1.18 -9.05
C ALA A 24 -17.69 -1.49 -10.54
N PRO A 25 -17.09 -0.57 -11.30
CA PRO A 25 -16.87 -0.74 -12.73
C PRO A 25 -16.25 -2.11 -13.05
N ALA A 26 -16.73 -2.78 -14.10
CA ALA A 26 -16.26 -4.12 -14.43
C ALA A 26 -14.74 -4.17 -14.63
N GLU A 27 -14.17 -3.13 -15.25
CA GLU A 27 -12.73 -2.96 -15.46
C GLU A 27 -11.94 -2.78 -14.15
N PHE A 28 -12.56 -2.19 -13.12
CA PHE A 28 -11.96 -2.08 -11.79
C PHE A 28 -11.84 -3.48 -11.19
N ARG A 29 -12.96 -4.20 -11.17
CA ARG A 29 -13.04 -5.55 -10.59
C ARG A 29 -12.12 -6.54 -11.31
N SER A 30 -12.07 -6.51 -12.64
CA SER A 30 -11.16 -7.37 -13.40
C SER A 30 -9.70 -6.94 -13.25
N GLY A 31 -9.44 -5.63 -13.12
CA GLY A 31 -8.09 -5.10 -12.95
C GLY A 31 -7.44 -5.45 -11.60
N MET A 32 -8.23 -5.78 -10.58
CA MET A 32 -7.71 -6.25 -9.29
C MET A 32 -7.15 -7.69 -9.37
N VAL A 33 -7.62 -8.51 -10.31
CA VAL A 33 -7.23 -9.92 -10.41
C VAL A 33 -5.71 -10.13 -10.55
N PRO A 34 -4.98 -9.46 -11.47
CA PRO A 34 -3.53 -9.60 -11.54
C PRO A 34 -2.82 -9.18 -10.24
N ILE A 35 -3.24 -8.07 -9.63
CA ILE A 35 -2.68 -7.58 -8.36
C ILE A 35 -2.87 -8.64 -7.25
N MET A 36 -4.06 -9.24 -7.18
CA MET A 36 -4.31 -10.34 -6.23
C MET A 36 -3.41 -11.57 -6.49
N PHE A 37 -3.02 -11.84 -7.74
CA PHE A 37 -2.05 -12.90 -8.03
C PHE A 37 -0.65 -12.52 -7.55
N ASP A 38 -0.26 -11.25 -7.66
CA ASP A 38 1.00 -10.75 -7.12
C ASP A 38 1.03 -10.86 -5.60
N GLU A 39 -0.02 -10.42 -4.90
CA GLU A 39 -0.08 -10.56 -3.44
C GLU A 39 -0.02 -12.00 -2.96
N GLN A 40 -0.67 -12.92 -3.70
CA GLN A 40 -0.55 -14.34 -3.42
C GLN A 40 0.89 -14.84 -3.60
N ARG A 41 1.58 -14.36 -4.65
CA ARG A 41 2.99 -14.69 -4.91
C ARG A 41 3.89 -14.08 -3.83
N HIS A 42 3.70 -12.83 -3.44
CA HIS A 42 4.44 -12.14 -2.37
C HIS A 42 4.29 -12.88 -1.05
N THR A 43 3.05 -13.23 -0.69
CA THR A 43 2.74 -14.07 0.49
C THR A 43 3.55 -15.36 0.48
N LYS A 44 3.54 -16.09 -0.63
CA LYS A 44 4.28 -17.37 -0.77
C LYS A 44 5.79 -17.17 -0.68
N MET A 45 6.34 -16.14 -1.32
CA MET A 45 7.78 -15.84 -1.26
C MET A 45 8.22 -15.59 0.19
N HIS A 46 7.49 -14.75 0.93
CA HIS A 46 7.78 -14.49 2.34
C HIS A 46 7.54 -15.69 3.26
N ALA A 47 6.49 -16.47 3.01
CA ALA A 47 6.17 -17.66 3.80
C ALA A 47 7.24 -18.75 3.64
N HIS A 48 7.66 -19.03 2.40
CA HIS A 48 8.75 -19.97 2.13
C HIS A 48 10.06 -19.49 2.72
N ARG A 49 10.40 -18.20 2.56
CA ARG A 49 11.64 -17.64 3.13
C ARG A 49 11.64 -17.74 4.66
N ALA A 50 10.50 -17.48 5.30
CA ALA A 50 10.38 -17.61 6.75
C ALA A 50 10.55 -19.08 7.22
N ALA A 51 10.00 -20.05 6.48
CA ALA A 51 10.19 -21.47 6.76
C ALA A 51 11.66 -21.90 6.63
N ASP A 52 12.37 -21.42 5.60
CA ASP A 52 13.81 -21.66 5.44
C ASP A 52 14.65 -21.13 6.61
N LEU A 53 14.15 -20.09 7.29
CA LEU A 53 14.76 -19.48 8.48
C LEU A 53 14.28 -20.12 9.80
N GLY A 54 13.49 -21.20 9.73
CA GLY A 54 13.00 -21.94 10.88
C GLY A 54 11.74 -21.40 11.52
N VAL A 55 11.02 -20.48 10.86
CA VAL A 55 9.75 -19.91 11.33
C VAL A 55 8.68 -20.07 10.24
N PRO A 56 8.06 -21.25 10.10
CA PRO A 56 6.94 -21.45 9.18
C PRO A 56 5.82 -20.44 9.40
N PHE A 57 5.15 -20.08 8.31
CA PHE A 57 4.01 -19.17 8.37
C PHE A 57 2.86 -19.77 9.18
N GLY A 58 2.28 -18.98 10.07
CA GLY A 58 1.29 -19.39 11.07
C GLY A 58 1.86 -19.73 12.45
N GLU A 59 3.18 -19.84 12.61
CA GLU A 59 3.79 -20.13 13.92
C GLU A 59 3.78 -18.93 14.88
N LEU A 60 3.89 -17.71 14.34
CA LEU A 60 3.84 -16.48 15.14
C LEU A 60 2.47 -15.82 15.05
N PRO A 61 2.07 -15.00 16.04
CA PRO A 61 0.86 -14.20 15.95
C PRO A 61 0.85 -13.32 14.69
N VAL A 62 -0.32 -13.25 14.06
CA VAL A 62 -0.61 -12.32 12.96
C VAL A 62 -1.16 -11.01 13.50
N ASN A 63 -0.98 -9.92 12.76
CA ASN A 63 -1.71 -8.69 13.01
C ASN A 63 -2.91 -8.60 12.06
N CYS A 64 -3.89 -7.77 12.42
CA CYS A 64 -5.09 -7.53 11.61
C CYS A 64 -5.18 -6.05 11.18
N TYR A 65 -4.04 -5.38 11.01
CA TYR A 65 -4.04 -3.93 10.84
C TYR A 65 -4.79 -3.49 9.59
N ILE A 66 -4.45 -4.05 8.42
CA ILE A 66 -5.09 -3.72 7.14
C ILE A 66 -6.57 -4.13 7.18
N TRP A 67 -6.89 -5.32 7.72
CA TRP A 67 -8.28 -5.77 7.88
C TRP A 67 -9.15 -4.82 8.69
N ASN A 68 -8.62 -4.34 9.82
CA ASN A 68 -9.34 -3.41 10.68
C ASN A 68 -9.59 -2.07 9.98
N LYS A 69 -8.66 -1.61 9.13
CA LYS A 69 -8.85 -0.38 8.32
C LYS A 69 -9.80 -0.57 7.17
N ALA A 70 -9.83 -1.77 6.60
CA ALA A 70 -10.74 -2.09 5.51
C ALA A 70 -12.22 -2.07 5.91
N GLN A 71 -12.54 -2.17 7.21
CA GLN A 71 -13.91 -2.01 7.71
C GLN A 71 -14.46 -0.59 7.51
N ASP A 72 -13.59 0.41 7.40
CA ASP A 72 -13.97 1.81 7.23
C ASP A 72 -14.11 2.22 5.75
N TYR A 73 -13.83 1.30 4.81
CA TYR A 73 -14.01 1.55 3.39
C TYR A 73 -15.50 1.54 3.03
N ASP A 74 -16.10 2.73 2.98
CA ASP A 74 -17.50 2.97 2.65
C ASP A 74 -17.76 3.14 1.14
N SER A 75 -16.69 3.19 0.34
CA SER A 75 -16.74 3.41 -1.10
C SER A 75 -15.51 2.83 -1.79
N VAL A 76 -15.61 2.60 -3.11
CA VAL A 76 -14.46 2.20 -3.94
C VAL A 76 -13.33 3.22 -3.86
N LEU A 77 -13.67 4.52 -3.80
CA LEU A 77 -12.70 5.60 -3.66
C LEU A 77 -11.95 5.54 -2.32
N ALA A 78 -12.65 5.25 -1.21
CA ALA A 78 -12.01 5.06 0.10
C ALA A 78 -11.05 3.87 0.12
N TYR A 79 -11.42 2.76 -0.54
CA TYR A 79 -10.51 1.62 -0.74
C TYR A 79 -9.28 2.02 -1.56
N VAL A 80 -9.48 2.68 -2.71
CA VAL A 80 -8.39 3.10 -3.61
C VAL A 80 -7.41 4.01 -2.88
N ALA A 81 -7.91 4.97 -2.10
CA ALA A 81 -7.07 5.84 -1.29
C ALA A 81 -6.37 5.08 -0.15
N GLY A 82 -7.06 4.12 0.48
CA GLY A 82 -6.56 3.43 1.67
C GLY A 82 -5.54 2.32 1.41
N LEU A 83 -5.78 1.41 0.47
CA LEU A 83 -4.89 0.27 0.23
C LEU A 83 -3.88 0.58 -0.89
N PRO A 84 -4.28 0.73 -2.18
CA PRO A 84 -3.33 1.03 -3.26
C PRO A 84 -2.51 2.31 -3.03
N MET A 85 -3.12 3.40 -2.54
CA MET A 85 -2.42 4.69 -2.49
C MET A 85 -1.67 4.93 -1.17
N VAL A 86 -2.15 4.39 -0.04
CA VAL A 86 -1.44 4.50 1.25
C VAL A 86 -0.59 3.28 1.53
N PHE A 87 -1.14 2.07 1.60
CA PHE A 87 -0.38 0.89 2.01
C PHE A 87 0.66 0.49 0.96
N GLU A 88 0.26 0.37 -0.31
CA GLU A 88 1.23 0.07 -1.38
C GLU A 88 2.13 1.27 -1.66
N GLY A 89 1.59 2.50 -1.54
CA GLY A 89 2.38 3.73 -1.58
C GLY A 89 3.49 3.78 -0.54
N ALA A 90 3.27 3.24 0.66
CA ALA A 90 4.29 3.10 1.70
C ALA A 90 5.26 1.95 1.39
N ASN A 91 4.77 0.85 0.80
CA ASN A 91 5.60 -0.27 0.37
C ASN A 91 6.65 0.13 -0.69
N LEU A 92 6.39 1.15 -1.51
CA LEU A 92 7.43 1.72 -2.40
C LEU A 92 8.69 2.15 -1.64
N ASP A 93 8.56 2.67 -0.42
CA ASP A 93 9.69 3.08 0.41
C ASP A 93 10.21 1.91 1.25
N HIS A 94 9.30 1.23 1.95
CA HIS A 94 9.66 0.18 2.91
C HIS A 94 10.32 -1.03 2.26
N SER A 95 9.94 -1.38 1.03
CA SER A 95 10.59 -2.50 0.31
C SER A 95 12.09 -2.28 0.16
N LEU A 96 12.54 -1.09 -0.24
CA LEU A 96 13.96 -0.77 -0.37
C LEU A 96 14.66 -0.59 0.99
N GLU A 97 13.96 -0.08 2.00
CA GLU A 97 14.49 -0.03 3.37
C GLU A 97 14.75 -1.43 3.92
N PHE A 98 13.79 -2.35 3.76
CA PHE A 98 13.95 -3.74 4.17
C PHE A 98 15.00 -4.47 3.34
N GLU A 99 15.12 -4.19 2.03
CA GLU A 99 16.21 -4.68 1.20
C GLU A 99 17.57 -4.33 1.84
N GLN A 100 17.79 -3.07 2.20
CA GLN A 100 19.03 -2.62 2.84
C GLN A 100 19.27 -3.29 4.19
N HIS A 101 18.22 -3.44 5.01
CA HIS A 101 18.33 -4.14 6.29
C HIS A 101 18.71 -5.61 6.13
N PHE A 102 18.14 -6.31 5.14
CA PHE A 102 18.50 -7.70 4.85
C PHE A 102 19.94 -7.82 4.33
N LEU A 103 20.38 -6.93 3.45
CA LEU A 103 21.77 -6.90 2.98
C LEU A 103 22.75 -6.68 4.14
N ALA A 104 22.45 -5.74 5.04
CA ALA A 104 23.27 -5.47 6.22
C ALA A 104 23.33 -6.67 7.18
N ALA A 105 22.27 -7.47 7.24
CA ALA A 105 22.21 -8.71 8.01
C ALA A 105 22.86 -9.92 7.31
N GLY A 106 23.39 -9.76 6.09
CA GLY A 106 23.99 -10.84 5.31
C GLY A 106 22.97 -11.79 4.67
N ASP A 107 21.74 -11.33 4.43
CA ASP A 107 20.65 -12.09 3.81
C ASP A 107 20.29 -11.57 2.40
N PRO A 108 21.13 -11.83 1.38
CA PRO A 108 20.86 -11.37 0.03
C PRO A 108 19.61 -12.01 -0.60
N ARG A 109 19.14 -13.15 -0.07
CA ARG A 109 17.93 -13.81 -0.60
C ARG A 109 16.68 -13.05 -0.20
N SER A 110 16.57 -12.63 1.06
CA SER A 110 15.45 -11.81 1.51
C SER A 110 15.47 -10.42 0.89
N ALA A 111 16.66 -9.85 0.69
CA ALA A 111 16.82 -8.60 -0.05
C ALA A 111 16.28 -8.69 -1.49
N ALA A 112 16.63 -9.74 -2.22
CA ALA A 112 16.12 -9.97 -3.58
C ALA A 112 14.59 -10.13 -3.64
N ILE A 113 13.98 -10.72 -2.60
CA ILE A 113 12.51 -10.78 -2.50
C ILE A 113 11.92 -9.37 -2.38
N MET A 114 12.48 -8.52 -1.52
CA MET A 114 12.00 -7.14 -1.37
C MET A 114 12.13 -6.34 -2.67
N GLN A 115 13.22 -6.52 -3.40
CA GLN A 115 13.42 -5.84 -4.69
C GLN A 115 12.43 -6.34 -5.76
N ALA A 116 12.10 -7.63 -5.77
CA ALA A 116 11.08 -8.16 -6.67
C ALA A 116 9.71 -7.51 -6.37
N ILE A 117 9.32 -7.51 -5.09
CA ILE A 117 8.08 -6.91 -4.61
C ILE A 117 8.03 -5.42 -4.96
N HIS A 118 9.10 -4.66 -4.71
CA HIS A 118 9.17 -3.23 -5.04
C HIS A 118 8.74 -2.91 -6.48
N ASN A 119 9.14 -3.73 -7.46
CA ASN A 119 8.78 -3.50 -8.85
C ASN A 119 7.29 -3.71 -9.09
N ASP A 120 6.70 -4.71 -8.42
CA ASP A 120 5.27 -5.02 -8.52
C ASP A 120 4.42 -3.92 -7.84
N GLU A 121 4.89 -3.38 -6.71
CA GLU A 121 4.21 -2.29 -5.98
C GLU A 121 4.00 -1.03 -6.83
N ILE A 122 4.87 -0.75 -7.81
CA ILE A 122 4.71 0.39 -8.71
C ILE A 122 3.42 0.24 -9.52
N GLU A 123 3.14 -0.98 -10.02
CA GLU A 123 1.92 -1.27 -10.79
C GLU A 123 0.67 -1.25 -9.91
N HIS A 124 0.80 -1.62 -8.63
CA HIS A 124 -0.30 -1.60 -7.67
C HIS A 124 -0.70 -0.17 -7.31
N VAL A 125 0.29 0.71 -7.08
CA VAL A 125 0.05 2.14 -6.91
C VAL A 125 -0.50 2.75 -8.19
N GLU A 126 0.01 2.36 -9.37
CA GLU A 126 -0.51 2.84 -10.66
C GLU A 126 -2.01 2.52 -10.82
N PHE A 127 -2.42 1.31 -10.45
CA PHE A 127 -3.84 0.95 -10.41
C PHE A 127 -4.63 1.89 -9.51
N GLY A 128 -4.11 2.20 -8.31
CA GLY A 128 -4.70 3.17 -7.40
C GLY A 128 -4.85 4.55 -8.02
N VAL A 129 -3.78 5.09 -8.60
CA VAL A 129 -3.76 6.42 -9.23
C VAL A 129 -4.77 6.51 -10.36
N ARG A 130 -4.83 5.49 -11.22
CA ARG A 130 -5.76 5.43 -12.34
C ARG A 130 -7.21 5.52 -11.86
N TRP A 131 -7.58 4.74 -10.84
CA TRP A 131 -8.95 4.73 -10.34
C TRP A 131 -9.29 5.94 -9.49
N LEU A 132 -8.33 6.51 -8.75
CA LEU A 132 -8.51 7.79 -8.08
C LEU A 132 -8.93 8.86 -9.09
N LYS A 133 -8.20 8.99 -10.21
CA LYS A 133 -8.49 9.95 -11.28
C LYS A 133 -9.85 9.73 -11.94
N GLN A 134 -10.33 8.49 -12.02
CA GLN A 134 -11.62 8.17 -12.62
C GLN A 134 -12.81 8.38 -11.67
N LEU A 135 -12.60 8.16 -10.36
CA LEU A 135 -13.68 8.15 -9.36
C LEU A 135 -13.81 9.47 -8.59
N LYS A 136 -12.77 10.31 -8.58
CA LYS A 136 -12.79 11.60 -7.87
C LYS A 136 -13.82 12.56 -8.46
N ASP A 137 -14.22 13.54 -7.64
CA ASP A 137 -14.88 14.74 -8.15
C ASP A 137 -13.91 15.49 -9.09
N PRO A 138 -14.29 15.77 -10.35
CA PRO A 138 -13.45 16.51 -11.30
C PRO A 138 -13.02 17.91 -10.83
N GLN A 139 -13.71 18.50 -9.84
CA GLN A 139 -13.36 19.80 -9.26
C GLN A 139 -12.19 19.73 -8.28
N LEU A 140 -11.88 18.54 -7.75
CA LEU A 140 -10.78 18.34 -6.82
C LEU A 140 -9.48 18.03 -7.56
N THR A 141 -8.37 18.49 -7.00
CA THR A 141 -7.05 17.96 -7.36
C THR A 141 -6.94 16.49 -6.95
N ASP A 142 -5.98 15.77 -7.54
CA ASP A 142 -5.75 14.36 -7.20
C ASP A 142 -5.40 14.19 -5.71
N PHE A 143 -4.60 15.12 -5.15
CA PHE A 143 -4.21 15.07 -3.74
C PHE A 143 -5.39 15.36 -2.80
N GLU A 144 -6.21 16.37 -3.09
CA GLU A 144 -7.41 16.66 -2.29
C GLU A 144 -8.40 15.49 -2.29
N ALA A 145 -8.63 14.87 -3.46
CA ALA A 145 -9.50 13.71 -3.56
C ALA A 145 -8.96 12.51 -2.78
N PHE A 146 -7.65 12.28 -2.86
CA PHE A 146 -6.96 11.26 -2.09
C PHE A 146 -7.12 11.51 -0.58
N GLU A 147 -6.77 12.70 -0.10
CA GLU A 147 -6.81 13.05 1.32
C GLU A 147 -8.22 13.00 1.89
N GLN A 148 -9.23 13.52 1.16
CA GLN A 148 -10.63 13.51 1.60
C GLN A 148 -11.24 12.10 1.66
N ALA A 149 -10.73 11.16 0.85
CA ALA A 149 -11.20 9.78 0.83
C ALA A 149 -10.66 8.95 2.01
N LEU A 150 -9.59 9.40 2.68
CA LEU A 150 -9.00 8.69 3.82
C LEU A 150 -9.89 8.80 5.07
N LYS A 151 -9.88 7.72 5.87
CA LYS A 151 -10.58 7.65 7.14
C LYS A 151 -9.58 7.63 8.28
N TRP A 152 -9.77 8.52 9.25
CA TRP A 152 -8.91 8.58 10.44
C TRP A 152 -8.84 7.20 11.12
N PRO A 153 -7.67 6.71 11.53
CA PRO A 153 -6.37 7.39 11.63
C PRO A 153 -5.46 7.29 10.40
N ILE A 154 -5.96 6.77 9.27
CA ILE A 154 -5.18 6.77 8.03
C ILE A 154 -5.10 8.20 7.51
N ARG A 155 -3.88 8.61 7.16
CA ARG A 155 -3.53 9.97 6.75
C ARG A 155 -2.42 9.94 5.70
N PRO A 156 -2.26 10.99 4.87
CA PRO A 156 -1.27 11.00 3.80
C PRO A 156 0.16 10.67 4.26
N SER A 157 0.60 11.10 5.45
CA SER A 157 1.94 10.74 5.94
C SER A 157 2.19 9.25 6.10
N MET A 158 1.14 8.43 6.23
CA MET A 158 1.28 6.97 6.32
C MET A 158 1.62 6.31 4.98
N ALA A 159 1.48 7.03 3.85
CA ALA A 159 1.86 6.53 2.53
C ALA A 159 3.37 6.67 2.25
N ARG A 160 4.19 6.81 3.29
CA ARG A 160 5.63 7.11 3.20
C ARG A 160 6.42 6.35 4.25
N GLY A 161 7.60 5.90 3.85
CA GLY A 161 8.65 5.41 4.74
C GLY A 161 9.63 6.51 5.14
N GLY A 162 10.77 6.09 5.70
CA GLY A 162 11.89 6.98 6.03
C GLY A 162 12.65 7.47 4.80
N VAL A 163 12.75 6.66 3.73
CA VAL A 163 13.40 7.01 2.47
C VAL A 163 12.38 7.11 1.34
N PHE A 164 11.90 8.34 1.11
CA PHE A 164 10.83 8.62 0.15
C PHE A 164 11.27 8.43 -1.32
N GLN A 165 10.69 7.44 -1.99
CA GLN A 165 10.88 7.10 -3.41
C GLN A 165 9.98 7.94 -4.31
N ALA A 166 10.49 9.09 -4.78
CA ALA A 166 9.72 9.96 -5.67
C ALA A 166 9.62 9.41 -7.10
N GLU A 167 10.70 8.81 -7.59
CA GLU A 167 10.79 8.27 -8.94
C GLU A 167 9.80 7.13 -9.15
N ALA A 168 9.69 6.21 -8.18
CA ALA A 168 8.71 5.11 -8.21
C ALA A 168 7.26 5.63 -8.22
N ARG A 169 6.97 6.67 -7.44
CA ARG A 169 5.65 7.31 -7.41
C ARG A 169 5.29 7.99 -8.73
N ILE A 170 6.26 8.66 -9.37
CA ILE A 170 6.08 9.25 -10.70
C ILE A 170 5.89 8.15 -11.75
N ALA A 171 6.64 7.05 -11.64
CA ALA A 171 6.46 5.88 -12.52
C ALA A 171 5.07 5.27 -12.38
N ALA A 172 4.51 5.25 -11.15
CA ALA A 172 3.12 4.88 -10.88
C ALA A 172 2.08 5.92 -11.35
N GLY A 173 2.50 7.00 -12.01
CA GLY A 173 1.61 7.99 -12.62
C GLY A 173 1.11 9.10 -11.68
N LEU A 174 1.68 9.22 -10.46
CA LEU A 174 1.45 10.39 -9.61
C LEU A 174 2.07 11.63 -10.25
N SER A 175 1.36 12.76 -10.16
CA SER A 175 1.91 14.02 -10.67
C SER A 175 3.05 14.51 -9.78
N PRO A 176 4.02 15.27 -10.31
CA PRO A 176 5.08 15.87 -9.50
C PRO A 176 4.54 16.70 -8.32
N GLU A 177 3.43 17.39 -8.52
CA GLU A 177 2.76 18.18 -7.48
C GLU A 177 2.22 17.27 -6.36
N PHE A 178 1.52 16.18 -6.70
CA PHE A 178 1.05 15.21 -5.71
C PHE A 178 2.23 14.66 -4.90
N VAL A 179 3.32 14.27 -5.58
CA VAL A 179 4.51 13.69 -4.94
C VAL A 179 5.14 14.68 -3.97
N GLU A 180 5.26 15.96 -4.35
CA GLU A 180 5.85 16.97 -3.46
C GLU A 180 4.92 17.34 -2.29
N THR A 181 3.61 17.44 -2.54
CA THR A 181 2.63 17.63 -1.46
C THR A 181 2.68 16.47 -0.47
N LEU A 182 2.73 15.22 -0.96
CA LEU A 182 2.86 14.04 -0.11
C LEU A 182 4.17 14.07 0.70
N ARG A 183 5.29 14.40 0.06
CA ARG A 183 6.62 14.50 0.70
C ARG A 183 6.66 15.56 1.82
N SER A 184 5.96 16.67 1.64
CA SER A 184 5.97 17.79 2.60
C SER A 184 4.79 17.76 3.58
N TRP A 185 3.83 16.84 3.41
CA TRP A 185 2.61 16.78 4.22
C TRP A 185 2.92 16.61 5.72
N GLN A 186 2.25 17.41 6.55
CA GLN A 186 2.30 17.35 8.01
C GLN A 186 0.88 17.27 8.56
N ASP A 187 0.71 16.56 9.68
CA ASP A 187 -0.61 16.41 10.30
C ASP A 187 -1.09 17.78 10.82
N PRO A 188 -2.21 18.32 10.30
CA PRO A 188 -2.78 19.58 10.77
C PRO A 188 -3.13 19.55 12.27
N HIS A 189 -3.36 18.36 12.85
CA HIS A 189 -3.67 18.16 14.27
C HIS A 189 -2.44 17.95 15.15
N GLU A 190 -1.24 17.82 14.57
CA GLU A 190 0.03 17.81 15.30
C GLU A 190 0.64 19.21 15.39
N THR A 191 0.49 20.04 14.36
CA THR A 191 1.04 21.42 14.34
C THR A 191 0.37 22.37 15.35
N GLY A 192 -0.85 22.08 15.80
CA GLY A 192 -1.57 22.84 16.82
C GLY A 192 -1.21 22.50 18.28
N ARG A 193 -0.32 21.53 18.55
CA ARG A 193 0.03 21.09 19.92
C ARG A 193 1.35 21.66 20.47
N ASN A 194 2.00 22.56 19.74
CA ASN A 194 3.29 23.17 20.15
C ASN A 194 3.20 24.64 20.58
N HIS A 195 2.01 25.14 20.90
CA HIS A 195 1.82 26.47 21.51
C HIS A 195 0.76 26.39 22.61
N ASP A 196 1.14 25.91 23.78
CA ASP A 196 0.61 26.29 25.10
C ASP A 196 1.59 25.86 26.20
#